data_AF-A0A329MIC4-F1
#
_entry.id   AF-A0A329MIC4-F1
#
_cell.length_a   1.000
_cell.length_b   1.000
_cell.length_c   1.000
_cell.angle_alpha   90.00
_cell.angle_beta   90.00
_cell.angle_gamma   90.00
#
_symmetry.space_group_name_H-M   'P 1'
#
loop_
_entity.id
_entity.type
_entity.pdbx_description
1 polymer ?
#
loop_
_entity_poly.entity_id
_entity_poly.type
_entity_poly.pdbx_seq_one_letter_code
_entity_poly.pdbx_strand_id
1 'polypeptide(L)'
;MKIHKLTIIYMMIVCAAALSLALFLDYKGVNFWSNIAVGILSSGVLALIISVVGYNIERRRTLEEFYTQACKAVRNLGLYEHDENEEQIMRTIIKMADYDYSALNTSYANIDFIWNSKKLRNRIYNNVYLEIVTIKNEIADKVVHFQWYLTGKTTNLPVMQYYIKELDKILVMRNDSEFHNQDGSVTKMSYVCSSTSRIIEEELNTWYFQLMYGKKASTKVPTKE
;
A
#
# COMPACT_ATOMS: atom_id res chain seq x y z
N MET A 1 -14.60 5.43 -3.12
CA MET A 1 -14.41 6.17 -1.84
C MET A 1 -14.85 7.64 -1.96
N LYS A 2 -14.45 8.34 -3.04
CA LYS A 2 -14.74 9.75 -3.29
C LYS A 2 -16.24 10.09 -3.29
N ILE A 3 -17.06 9.23 -3.90
CA ILE A 3 -18.51 9.45 -4.02
C ILE A 3 -19.14 9.52 -2.62
N HIS A 4 -18.98 8.47 -1.80
CA HIS A 4 -19.53 8.47 -0.45
C HIS A 4 -18.98 9.59 0.43
N LYS A 5 -17.71 9.98 0.27
CA LYS A 5 -17.12 11.15 0.95
C LYS A 5 -17.86 12.44 0.60
N LEU A 6 -18.08 12.71 -0.68
CA LEU A 6 -18.84 13.89 -1.12
C LEU A 6 -20.28 13.84 -0.62
N THR A 7 -20.94 12.68 -0.71
CA THR A 7 -22.31 12.50 -0.23
C THR A 7 -22.42 12.79 1.27
N ILE A 8 -21.46 12.32 2.09
CA ILE A 8 -21.42 12.62 3.54
C ILE A 8 -21.30 14.14 3.77
N ILE A 9 -20.41 14.82 3.05
CA ILE A 9 -20.22 16.27 3.20
C ILE A 9 -21.49 17.04 2.83
N TYR A 10 -22.10 16.74 1.69
CA TYR A 10 -23.33 17.41 1.26
C TYR A 10 -24.51 17.11 2.18
N MET A 11 -24.68 15.87 2.62
CA MET A 11 -25.77 15.51 3.54
C MET A 11 -25.59 16.14 4.92
N MET A 12 -24.36 16.29 5.42
CA MET A 12 -24.10 17.04 6.66
C MET A 12 -24.58 18.50 6.56
N ILE A 13 -24.32 19.17 5.42
CA ILE A 13 -24.75 20.55 5.19
C ILE A 13 -26.28 20.64 5.10
N VAL A 14 -26.91 19.74 4.34
CA VAL A 14 -28.38 19.70 4.18
C VAL A 14 -29.06 19.44 5.53
N CYS A 15 -28.57 18.48 6.32
CA CYS A 15 -29.10 18.20 7.64
C CYS A 15 -28.94 19.40 8.59
N ALA A 16 -27.79 20.08 8.58
CA ALA A 16 -27.58 21.27 9.41
C ALA A 16 -28.55 22.40 9.03
N ALA A 17 -28.71 22.67 7.74
CA ALA A 17 -29.65 23.68 7.24
C ALA A 17 -31.11 23.35 7.57
N ALA A 18 -31.51 22.09 7.37
CA ALA A 18 -32.87 21.62 7.69
C ALA A 18 -33.16 21.73 9.20
N LEU A 19 -32.19 21.40 10.05
CA LEU A 19 -32.30 21.52 11.49
C LEU A 19 -32.40 22.99 11.93
N SER A 20 -31.56 23.88 11.40
CA SER A 20 -31.66 25.32 11.67
C SER A 20 -33.00 25.92 11.22
N LEU A 21 -33.50 25.52 10.06
CA LEU A 21 -34.78 25.96 9.54
C LEU A 21 -35.95 25.46 10.39
N ALA A 22 -35.93 24.19 10.81
CA ALA A 22 -36.94 23.62 11.68
C ALA A 22 -37.02 24.40 13.00
N LEU A 23 -35.89 24.64 13.67
CA LEU A 23 -35.84 25.39 14.93
C LEU A 23 -36.33 26.84 14.77
N PHE A 24 -35.98 27.50 13.66
CA PHE A 24 -36.44 28.87 13.40
C PHE A 24 -37.95 28.95 13.17
N LEU A 25 -38.51 28.01 12.40
CA LEU A 25 -39.95 27.95 12.10
C LEU A 25 -40.77 27.57 13.33
N ASP A 26 -40.27 26.64 14.15
CA ASP A 26 -40.87 26.26 15.42
C ASP A 26 -40.93 27.45 16.38
N TYR A 27 -39.83 28.21 16.49
CA TYR A 27 -39.79 29.46 17.26
C TYR A 27 -40.81 30.51 16.77
N LYS A 28 -41.08 30.57 15.46
CA LYS A 28 -42.10 31.45 14.87
C LYS A 28 -43.53 30.90 14.97
N GLY A 29 -43.73 29.71 15.53
CA GLY A 29 -45.04 29.07 15.69
C GLY A 29 -45.63 28.53 14.38
N VAL A 30 -44.81 28.32 13.34
CA VAL A 30 -45.26 27.87 12.02
C VAL A 30 -45.13 26.35 11.89
N ASN A 31 -46.03 25.64 12.56
CA ASN A 31 -45.95 24.18 12.77
C ASN A 31 -45.91 23.35 11.47
N PHE A 32 -46.64 23.75 10.42
CA PHE A 32 -46.68 23.02 9.16
C PHE A 32 -45.30 22.97 8.47
N TRP A 33 -44.66 24.13 8.31
CA TRP A 33 -43.34 24.22 7.67
C TRP A 33 -42.23 23.63 8.54
N SER A 34 -42.36 23.73 9.88
CA SER A 34 -41.47 23.04 10.82
C SER A 34 -41.51 21.52 10.61
N ASN A 35 -42.70 20.92 10.52
CA ASN A 35 -42.84 19.49 10.28
C ASN A 35 -42.25 19.02 8.94
N ILE A 36 -42.39 19.83 7.88
CA ILE A 36 -41.73 19.55 6.58
C ILE A 36 -40.21 19.57 6.72
N ALA A 37 -39.65 20.58 7.41
CA ALA A 37 -38.22 20.68 7.64
C ALA A 37 -37.67 19.50 8.45
N VAL A 38 -38.42 19.03 9.46
CA VAL A 38 -38.10 17.80 10.21
C VAL A 38 -38.15 16.56 9.32
N GLY A 39 -39.15 16.44 8.43
CA GLY A 39 -39.21 15.34 7.46
C GLY A 39 -37.99 15.29 6.54
N ILE A 40 -37.55 16.45 6.03
CA ILE A 40 -36.33 16.58 5.23
C ILE A 40 -35.11 16.15 6.07
N LEU A 41 -35.00 16.62 7.30
CA LEU A 41 -33.93 16.23 8.23
C LEU A 41 -33.89 14.71 8.43
N SER A 42 -35.03 14.06 8.68
CA SER A 42 -35.10 12.60 8.87
C SER A 42 -34.61 11.85 7.63
N SER A 43 -35.01 12.27 6.43
CA SER A 43 -34.54 11.66 5.18
C SER A 43 -33.03 11.86 4.96
N GLY A 44 -32.51 13.06 5.27
CA GLY A 44 -31.08 13.37 5.17
C GLY A 44 -30.24 12.55 6.15
N VAL A 45 -30.72 12.36 7.38
CA VAL A 45 -30.05 11.51 8.38
C VAL A 45 -29.96 10.05 7.90
N LEU A 46 -31.03 9.50 7.31
CA LEU A 46 -31.01 8.16 6.75
C LEU A 46 -29.97 8.03 5.61
N ALA A 47 -29.96 8.99 4.68
CA ALA A 47 -28.98 9.03 3.59
C ALA A 47 -27.54 9.17 4.10
N LEU A 48 -27.34 9.91 5.19
CA LEU A 48 -26.05 10.06 5.86
C LEU A 48 -25.59 8.72 6.45
N ILE A 49 -26.46 7.98 7.14
CA ILE A 49 -26.15 6.65 7.68
C ILE A 49 -25.71 5.70 6.56
N ILE A 50 -26.48 5.62 5.47
CA ILE A 50 -26.16 4.78 4.31
C ILE A 50 -24.81 5.17 3.72
N SER A 51 -24.55 6.46 3.57
CA SER A 51 -23.28 6.95 3.01
C SER A 51 -22.09 6.68 3.92
N VAL A 52 -22.25 6.76 5.24
CA VAL A 52 -21.19 6.41 6.22
C VAL A 52 -20.87 4.92 6.16
N VAL A 53 -21.88 4.06 6.11
CA VAL A 53 -21.68 2.61 5.96
C VAL A 53 -21.00 2.29 4.63
N GLY A 54 -21.51 2.85 3.52
CA GLY A 54 -20.94 2.69 2.19
C GLY A 54 -19.49 3.16 2.11
N TYR A 55 -19.17 4.31 2.71
CA TYR A 55 -17.79 4.79 2.82
C TYR A 55 -16.88 3.81 3.54
N ASN A 56 -17.31 3.22 4.65
CA ASN A 56 -16.48 2.27 5.41
C ASN A 56 -16.22 0.97 4.64
N ILE A 57 -17.24 0.46 3.94
CA ILE A 57 -17.11 -0.72 3.07
C ILE A 57 -16.13 -0.43 1.93
N GLU A 58 -16.34 0.68 1.22
CA GLU A 58 -15.51 1.03 0.07
C GLU A 58 -14.08 1.41 0.50
N ARG A 59 -13.92 2.01 1.68
CA ARG A 59 -12.61 2.24 2.31
C ARG A 59 -11.86 0.95 2.52
N ARG A 60 -12.50 -0.03 3.16
CA ARG A 60 -11.86 -1.33 3.40
C ARG A 60 -11.48 -1.99 2.08
N ARG A 61 -12.38 -2.03 1.10
CA ARG A 61 -12.12 -2.58 -0.24
C ARG A 61 -10.95 -1.89 -0.94
N THR A 62 -10.90 -0.56 -0.93
CA THR A 62 -9.81 0.20 -1.56
C THR A 62 -8.44 -0.12 -0.93
N LEU A 63 -8.41 -0.28 0.40
CA LEU A 63 -7.18 -0.66 1.10
C LEU A 63 -6.80 -2.13 0.84
N GLU A 64 -7.76 -3.05 0.79
CA GLU A 64 -7.53 -4.46 0.44
C GLU A 64 -7.00 -4.62 -0.99
N GLU A 65 -7.52 -3.81 -1.93
CA GLU A 65 -7.03 -3.74 -3.31
C GLU A 65 -5.56 -3.28 -3.34
N PHE A 66 -5.22 -2.18 -2.66
CA PHE A 66 -3.82 -1.73 -2.56
C PHE A 66 -2.92 -2.75 -1.88
N TYR A 67 -3.34 -3.34 -0.75
CA TYR A 67 -2.59 -4.39 -0.06
C TYR A 67 -2.27 -5.55 -1.00
N THR A 68 -3.26 -6.03 -1.73
CA THR A 68 -3.08 -7.15 -2.68
C THR A 68 -2.10 -6.79 -3.78
N GLN A 69 -2.20 -5.59 -4.35
CA GLN A 69 -1.27 -5.16 -5.41
C GLN A 69 0.15 -4.89 -4.87
N ALA A 70 0.27 -4.37 -3.65
CA ALA A 70 1.54 -4.19 -2.98
C ALA A 70 2.21 -5.54 -2.71
N CYS A 71 1.50 -6.54 -2.16
CA CYS A 71 2.03 -7.89 -1.97
C CYS A 71 2.48 -8.54 -3.29
N LYS A 72 1.74 -8.36 -4.39
CA LYS A 72 2.15 -8.89 -5.69
C LYS A 72 3.42 -8.19 -6.22
N ALA A 73 3.50 -6.88 -6.08
CA ALA A 73 4.67 -6.10 -6.44
C ALA A 73 5.90 -6.51 -5.62
N VAL A 74 5.72 -6.69 -4.31
CA VAL A 74 6.78 -7.17 -3.41
C VAL A 74 7.20 -8.59 -3.75
N ARG A 75 6.26 -9.50 -4.05
CA ARG A 75 6.59 -10.86 -4.51
C ARG A 75 7.38 -10.86 -5.81
N ASN A 76 7.09 -9.93 -6.72
CA ASN A 76 7.88 -9.74 -7.93
C ASN A 76 9.31 -9.30 -7.59
N LEU A 77 9.49 -8.38 -6.65
CA LEU A 77 10.81 -7.97 -6.17
C LEU A 77 11.57 -9.12 -5.48
N GLY A 78 10.85 -10.00 -4.78
CA GLY A 78 11.38 -11.21 -4.17
C GLY A 78 11.72 -12.36 -5.13
N LEU A 79 11.52 -12.21 -6.45
CA LEU A 79 12.03 -13.17 -7.44
C LEU A 79 13.55 -13.14 -7.55
N TYR A 80 14.17 -12.07 -7.07
CA TYR A 80 15.60 -11.92 -7.07
C TYR A 80 16.27 -12.94 -6.14
N GLU A 81 17.03 -13.85 -6.72
CA GLU A 81 17.89 -14.79 -6.02
C GLU A 81 19.31 -14.62 -6.55
N HIS A 82 20.28 -14.52 -5.64
CA HIS A 82 21.68 -14.39 -6.02
C HIS A 82 22.19 -15.77 -6.47
N ASP A 83 22.35 -15.94 -7.77
CA ASP A 83 22.83 -17.15 -8.44
C ASP A 83 24.33 -17.00 -8.81
N GLU A 84 25.05 -18.09 -8.98
CA GLU A 84 26.41 -18.07 -9.54
C GLU A 84 26.39 -17.72 -11.05
N ASN A 85 25.25 -17.91 -11.73
CA ASN A 85 25.10 -17.59 -13.15
C ASN A 85 24.60 -16.15 -13.40
N GLU A 86 25.50 -15.29 -13.85
CA GLU A 86 25.23 -13.87 -14.16
C GLU A 86 24.16 -13.68 -15.24
N GLU A 87 24.12 -14.53 -16.27
CA GLU A 87 23.07 -14.45 -17.30
C GLU A 87 21.69 -14.76 -16.75
N GLN A 88 21.60 -15.71 -15.82
CA GLN A 88 20.34 -16.06 -15.16
C GLN A 88 19.85 -14.92 -14.28
N ILE A 89 20.75 -14.28 -13.52
CA ILE A 89 20.43 -13.07 -12.75
C ILE A 89 19.88 -11.97 -13.67
N MET A 90 20.57 -11.69 -14.78
CA MET A 90 20.13 -10.68 -15.75
C MET A 90 18.72 -10.97 -16.29
N ARG A 91 18.43 -12.23 -16.65
CA ARG A 91 17.10 -12.65 -17.12
C ARG A 91 16.03 -12.48 -16.04
N THR A 92 16.34 -12.79 -14.79
CA THR A 92 15.43 -12.57 -13.66
C THR A 92 15.13 -11.10 -13.46
N ILE A 93 16.14 -10.23 -13.51
CA ILE A 93 15.94 -8.77 -13.39
C ILE A 93 15.09 -8.22 -14.53
N ILE A 94 15.31 -8.68 -15.78
CA ILE A 94 14.47 -8.29 -16.92
C ILE A 94 13.01 -8.69 -16.69
N LYS A 95 12.77 -9.93 -16.23
CA LYS A 95 11.42 -10.41 -15.90
C LYS A 95 10.76 -9.58 -14.78
N MET A 96 11.52 -9.15 -13.79
CA MET A 96 11.04 -8.27 -12.73
C MET A 96 10.62 -6.90 -13.28
N ALA A 97 11.37 -6.37 -14.23
CA ALA A 97 11.09 -5.08 -14.86
C ALA A 97 9.83 -5.09 -15.74
N ASP A 98 9.55 -6.24 -16.37
CA ASP A 98 8.36 -6.45 -17.22
C ASP A 98 7.06 -6.57 -16.41
N TYR A 99 7.12 -6.65 -15.08
CA TYR A 99 5.94 -6.70 -14.23
C TYR A 99 5.14 -5.38 -14.31
N ASP A 100 3.83 -5.50 -14.49
CA ASP A 100 2.95 -4.33 -14.58
C ASP A 100 2.61 -3.75 -13.19
N TYR A 101 3.24 -2.62 -12.87
CA TYR A 101 2.99 -1.84 -11.66
C TYR A 101 1.78 -0.88 -11.78
N SER A 102 1.07 -0.83 -12.92
CA SER A 102 -0.07 0.07 -13.14
C SER A 102 -1.16 -0.15 -12.09
N ALA A 103 -1.49 -1.40 -11.77
CA ALA A 103 -2.51 -1.76 -10.79
C ALA A 103 -2.15 -1.26 -9.37
N LEU A 104 -0.86 -1.23 -9.02
CA LEU A 104 -0.38 -0.65 -7.76
C LEU A 104 -0.59 0.86 -7.76
N ASN A 105 -0.21 1.54 -8.84
CA ASN A 105 -0.37 2.99 -8.98
C ASN A 105 -1.83 3.41 -8.91
N THR A 106 -2.71 2.70 -9.63
CA THR A 106 -4.15 2.96 -9.63
C THR A 106 -4.76 2.71 -8.25
N SER A 107 -4.43 1.60 -7.60
CA SER A 107 -4.98 1.29 -6.27
C SER A 107 -4.52 2.31 -5.22
N TYR A 108 -3.26 2.77 -5.25
CA TYR A 108 -2.80 3.87 -4.40
C TYR A 108 -3.52 5.19 -4.68
N ALA A 109 -3.71 5.54 -5.96
CA ALA A 109 -4.40 6.76 -6.37
C ALA A 109 -5.87 6.81 -5.92
N ASN A 110 -6.50 5.65 -5.75
CA ASN A 110 -7.88 5.52 -5.30
C ASN A 110 -8.04 5.74 -3.78
N ILE A 111 -6.96 5.71 -2.99
CA ILE A 111 -7.00 5.97 -1.54
C ILE A 111 -7.26 7.46 -1.28
N ASP A 112 -8.48 7.78 -0.84
CA ASP A 112 -8.93 9.13 -0.50
C ASP A 112 -9.73 9.20 0.83
N PHE A 113 -9.04 9.29 1.96
CA PHE A 113 -9.70 9.31 3.26
C PHE A 113 -10.51 10.60 3.49
N ILE A 114 -11.60 10.48 4.26
CA ILE A 114 -12.35 11.62 4.81
C ILE A 114 -11.58 12.27 5.96
N TRP A 115 -11.12 11.48 6.93
CA TRP A 115 -10.42 11.95 8.13
C TRP A 115 -8.93 11.68 8.08
N ASN A 116 -8.13 12.59 8.64
CA ASN A 116 -6.67 12.46 8.78
C ASN A 116 -5.96 12.06 7.47
N SER A 117 -6.49 12.55 6.35
CA SER A 117 -6.18 12.05 5.01
C SER A 117 -4.71 12.21 4.64
N LYS A 118 -4.12 13.37 4.93
CA LYS A 118 -2.74 13.66 4.60
C LYS A 118 -1.76 12.79 5.38
N LYS A 119 -1.93 12.63 6.69
CA LYS A 119 -1.02 11.86 7.54
C LYS A 119 -1.05 10.37 7.20
N LEU A 120 -2.24 9.79 7.07
CA LEU A 120 -2.39 8.38 6.72
C LEU A 120 -1.86 8.10 5.31
N ARG A 121 -2.25 8.91 4.33
CA ARG A 121 -1.81 8.75 2.95
C ARG A 121 -0.29 8.93 2.80
N ASN A 122 0.31 9.90 3.51
CA ASN A 122 1.76 10.08 3.52
C ASN A 122 2.48 8.87 4.12
N ARG A 123 1.94 8.23 5.15
CA ARG A 123 2.56 7.02 5.71
C ARG A 123 2.51 5.84 4.73
N ILE A 124 1.36 5.61 4.09
CA ILE A 124 1.23 4.59 3.03
C ILE A 124 2.19 4.89 1.88
N TYR A 125 2.31 6.16 1.50
CA TYR A 125 3.21 6.60 0.45
C TYR A 125 4.68 6.31 0.83
N ASN A 126 5.14 6.84 1.95
CA ASN A 126 6.55 6.76 2.34
C ASN A 126 7.01 5.34 2.66
N ASN A 127 6.19 4.56 3.36
CA ASN A 127 6.64 3.28 3.94
C ASN A 127 6.35 2.06 3.05
N VAL A 128 5.58 2.21 1.96
CA VAL A 128 5.20 1.09 1.10
C VAL A 128 5.35 1.49 -0.37
N TYR A 129 4.55 2.46 -0.82
CA TYR A 129 4.48 2.78 -2.25
C TYR A 129 5.81 3.32 -2.80
N LEU A 130 6.42 4.27 -2.09
CA LEU A 130 7.67 4.91 -2.50
C LEU A 130 8.81 3.89 -2.54
N GLU A 131 8.90 2.99 -1.56
CA GLU A 131 9.94 1.96 -1.51
C GLU A 131 9.87 1.03 -2.72
N ILE A 132 8.67 0.50 -3.01
CA ILE A 132 8.44 -0.34 -4.21
C ILE A 132 8.80 0.41 -5.50
N VAL A 133 8.35 1.66 -5.64
CA VAL A 133 8.57 2.46 -6.85
C VAL A 133 10.05 2.82 -7.02
N THR A 134 10.77 3.07 -5.92
CA THR A 134 12.19 3.39 -5.96
C THR A 134 12.97 2.20 -6.52
N ILE A 135 12.73 1.01 -5.98
CA ILE A 135 13.37 -0.22 -6.46
C ILE A 135 13.02 -0.50 -7.91
N LYS A 136 11.74 -0.36 -8.28
CA LYS A 136 11.29 -0.53 -9.66
C LYS A 136 12.08 0.38 -10.61
N ASN A 137 12.26 1.65 -10.25
CA ASN A 137 12.97 2.61 -11.10
C ASN A 137 14.46 2.26 -11.22
N GLU A 138 15.10 1.87 -10.12
CA GLU A 138 16.50 1.40 -10.13
C GLU A 138 16.68 0.17 -11.04
N ILE A 139 15.75 -0.78 -10.99
CA ILE A 139 15.73 -1.93 -11.91
C ILE A 139 15.58 -1.45 -13.36
N ALA A 140 14.59 -0.61 -13.64
CA ALA A 140 14.30 -0.13 -14.99
C ALA A 140 15.50 0.59 -15.63
N ASP A 141 16.24 1.36 -14.84
CA ASP A 141 17.44 2.08 -15.29
C ASP A 141 18.55 1.13 -15.75
N LYS A 142 18.67 -0.06 -15.16
CA LYS A 142 19.71 -1.05 -15.52
C LYS A 142 19.28 -2.06 -16.58
N VAL A 143 17.99 -2.33 -16.71
CA VAL A 143 17.43 -3.41 -17.56
C VAL A 143 17.83 -3.28 -19.02
N VAL A 144 17.87 -2.07 -19.56
CA VAL A 144 18.26 -1.83 -20.96
C VAL A 144 19.67 -2.36 -21.24
N HIS A 145 20.58 -2.22 -20.28
CA HIS A 145 21.96 -2.70 -20.42
C HIS A 145 22.03 -4.24 -20.42
N PHE A 146 21.25 -4.90 -19.55
CA PHE A 146 21.16 -6.36 -19.53
C PHE A 146 20.56 -6.92 -20.83
N GLN A 147 19.53 -6.27 -21.37
CA GLN A 147 18.94 -6.64 -22.67
C GLN A 147 19.97 -6.53 -23.81
N TRP A 148 20.76 -5.45 -23.84
CA TRP A 148 21.81 -5.30 -24.85
C TRP A 148 22.91 -6.36 -24.74
N TYR A 149 23.30 -6.74 -23.52
CA TYR A 149 24.27 -7.79 -23.31
C TYR A 149 23.75 -9.15 -23.80
N LEU A 150 22.54 -9.54 -23.38
CA LEU A 150 21.94 -10.83 -23.76
C LEU A 150 21.58 -10.93 -25.25
N THR A 151 21.42 -9.81 -25.95
CA THR A 151 21.21 -9.77 -27.41
C THR A 151 22.50 -9.68 -28.21
N GLY A 152 23.67 -9.65 -27.55
CA GLY A 152 24.98 -9.57 -28.19
C GLY A 152 25.33 -8.19 -28.75
N LYS A 153 24.58 -7.13 -28.40
CA LYS A 153 24.84 -5.74 -28.82
C LYS A 153 26.00 -5.11 -28.05
N THR A 154 26.35 -5.64 -26.88
CA THR A 154 27.52 -5.29 -26.08
C THR A 154 28.13 -6.55 -25.49
N THR A 155 29.44 -6.54 -25.22
CA THR A 155 30.19 -7.67 -24.66
C THR A 155 30.83 -7.33 -23.30
N ASN A 156 30.48 -6.18 -22.71
CA ASN A 156 31.12 -5.69 -21.48
C ASN A 156 30.53 -6.31 -20.20
N LEU A 157 30.93 -7.56 -19.93
CA LEU A 157 30.54 -8.30 -18.72
C LEU A 157 30.89 -7.58 -17.40
N PRO A 158 32.08 -6.95 -17.23
CA PRO A 158 32.39 -6.20 -16.01
C PRO A 158 31.39 -5.10 -15.64
N VAL A 159 30.79 -4.44 -16.64
CA VAL A 159 29.75 -3.42 -16.39
C VAL A 159 28.44 -4.06 -15.94
N MET A 160 28.09 -5.24 -16.47
CA MET A 160 26.90 -5.97 -16.04
C MET A 160 27.06 -6.44 -14.59
N GLN A 161 28.23 -6.99 -14.24
CA GLN A 161 28.58 -7.38 -12.88
C GLN A 161 28.49 -6.20 -11.90
N TYR A 162 28.94 -5.01 -12.31
CA TYR A 162 28.81 -3.80 -11.52
C TYR A 162 27.33 -3.45 -11.25
N TYR A 163 26.47 -3.48 -12.27
CA TYR A 163 25.04 -3.21 -12.10
C TYR A 163 24.32 -4.27 -11.28
N ILE A 164 24.65 -5.55 -11.44
CA ILE A 164 24.16 -6.63 -10.60
C ILE A 164 24.51 -6.34 -9.14
N LYS A 165 25.77 -5.96 -8.86
CA LYS A 165 26.23 -5.62 -7.51
C LYS A 165 25.56 -4.38 -6.91
N GLU A 166 25.19 -3.40 -7.73
CA GLU A 166 24.38 -2.26 -7.28
C GLU A 166 22.97 -2.70 -6.88
N LEU A 167 22.31 -3.50 -7.73
CA LEU A 167 20.96 -4.00 -7.46
C LEU A 167 20.93 -4.98 -6.28
N ASP A 168 21.95 -5.82 -6.13
CA ASP A 168 22.15 -6.70 -4.97
C ASP A 168 22.05 -5.91 -3.66
N LYS A 169 22.72 -4.76 -3.54
CA LYS A 169 22.72 -3.95 -2.31
C LYS A 169 21.34 -3.40 -1.96
N ILE A 170 20.48 -3.21 -2.95
CA ILE A 170 19.13 -2.65 -2.79
C ILE A 170 18.13 -3.77 -2.52
N LEU A 171 18.24 -4.87 -3.26
CA LEU A 171 17.30 -5.98 -3.23
C LEU A 171 17.57 -6.93 -2.07
N VAL A 172 18.82 -7.10 -1.63
CA VAL A 172 19.24 -8.09 -0.63
C VAL A 172 19.65 -7.43 0.69
N MET A 173 19.16 -7.96 1.81
CA MET A 173 19.85 -7.82 3.11
C MET A 173 20.62 -9.11 3.34
N ARG A 174 21.91 -8.97 3.60
CA ARG A 174 22.69 -10.04 4.21
C ARG A 174 22.70 -9.81 5.71
N ASN A 175 21.96 -10.63 6.45
CA ASN A 175 22.07 -10.69 7.90
C ASN A 175 22.96 -11.86 8.24
N ASP A 176 24.08 -11.56 8.90
CA ASP A 176 24.98 -12.57 9.45
C ASP A 176 24.57 -12.78 10.91
N SER A 177 24.05 -13.97 11.21
CA SER A 177 23.79 -14.39 12.58
C SER A 177 24.82 -15.43 13.00
N GLU A 178 25.49 -15.16 14.11
CA GLU A 178 26.42 -16.08 14.76
C GLU A 178 25.65 -16.89 15.81
N PHE A 179 25.54 -18.20 15.59
CA PHE A 179 24.99 -19.12 16.56
C PHE A 179 26.14 -19.78 17.32
N HIS A 180 26.15 -19.60 18.65
CA HIS A 180 27.07 -20.30 19.53
C HIS A 180 26.45 -21.65 19.89
N ASN A 181 27.04 -22.73 19.37
CA ASN A 181 26.61 -24.07 19.71
C ASN A 181 27.06 -24.46 21.13
N GLN A 182 26.42 -25.47 21.72
CA GLN A 182 26.68 -25.91 23.09
C GLN A 182 28.11 -26.45 23.30
N ASP A 183 28.76 -26.88 22.22
CA ASP A 183 30.15 -27.32 22.10
C ASP A 183 31.15 -26.15 21.95
N GLY A 184 30.69 -24.90 21.99
CA GLY A 184 31.52 -23.70 21.88
C GLY A 184 31.92 -23.33 20.45
N SER A 185 31.50 -24.09 19.45
CA SER A 185 31.67 -23.76 18.04
C SER A 185 30.72 -22.61 17.62
N VAL A 186 31.20 -21.71 16.76
CA VAL A 186 30.39 -20.62 16.20
C VAL A 186 29.97 -20.99 14.79
N THR A 187 28.67 -21.21 14.57
CA THR A 187 28.10 -21.36 13.24
C THR A 187 27.68 -20.00 12.72
N LYS A 188 28.36 -19.52 11.68
CA LYS A 188 27.94 -18.33 10.92
C LYS A 188 26.87 -18.76 9.92
N MET A 189 25.64 -18.34 10.17
CA MET A 189 24.54 -18.48 9.24
C MET A 189 24.35 -17.13 8.55
N SER A 190 24.64 -17.08 7.24
CA SER A 190 24.26 -15.96 6.39
C SER A 190 23.01 -16.38 5.62
N TYR A 191 21.87 -15.76 5.91
CA TYR A 191 20.69 -15.90 5.06
C TYR A 191 20.52 -14.65 4.20
N VAL A 192 20.30 -14.91 2.91
CA VAL A 192 20.02 -13.91 1.88
C VAL A 192 18.51 -13.81 1.79
N CYS A 193 17.95 -12.72 2.29
CA CYS A 193 16.54 -12.41 2.09
C CYS A 193 16.42 -11.05 1.40
N SER A 194 15.39 -10.88 0.59
CA SER A 194 15.19 -9.58 -0.04
C SER A 194 14.80 -8.58 1.05
N SER A 195 15.74 -7.72 1.45
CA SER A 195 15.65 -6.79 2.59
C SER A 195 14.35 -6.01 2.57
N THR A 196 14.13 -5.39 1.42
CA THR A 196 13.11 -4.39 1.24
C THR A 196 11.74 -5.02 1.15
N SER A 197 11.62 -6.18 0.48
CA SER A 197 10.38 -6.95 0.47
C SER A 197 9.93 -7.35 1.87
N ARG A 198 10.86 -7.74 2.75
CA ARG A 198 10.53 -8.14 4.13
C ARG A 198 10.08 -6.95 4.97
N ILE A 199 10.74 -5.81 4.86
CA ILE A 199 10.36 -4.57 5.56
C ILE A 199 8.97 -4.11 5.12
N ILE A 200 8.73 -4.10 3.80
CA ILE A 200 7.44 -3.73 3.25
C ILE A 200 6.36 -4.75 3.68
N GLU A 201 6.65 -6.04 3.65
CA GLU A 201 5.74 -7.08 4.14
C GLU A 201 5.41 -6.92 5.62
N GLU A 202 6.37 -6.55 6.46
CA GLU A 202 6.15 -6.30 7.88
C GLU A 202 5.24 -5.09 8.10
N GLU A 203 5.49 -3.96 7.43
CA GLU A 203 4.61 -2.77 7.52
C GLU A 203 3.20 -3.07 6.97
N LEU A 204 3.10 -3.87 5.90
CA LEU A 204 1.83 -4.33 5.33
C LEU A 204 1.06 -5.24 6.30
N ASN A 205 1.73 -6.18 6.95
CA ASN A 205 1.11 -7.17 7.83
C ASN A 205 0.83 -6.63 9.24
N THR A 206 1.49 -5.56 9.65
CA THR A 206 1.30 -4.94 10.98
C THR A 206 0.41 -3.70 10.90
N TRP A 207 0.98 -2.54 10.62
CA TRP A 207 0.29 -1.26 10.67
C TRP A 207 -0.79 -1.14 9.60
N TYR A 208 -0.49 -1.55 8.37
CA TYR A 208 -1.45 -1.44 7.27
C TYR A 208 -2.64 -2.38 7.49
N PHE A 209 -2.40 -3.60 7.99
CA PHE A 209 -3.47 -4.52 8.38
C PHE A 209 -4.37 -3.94 9.48
N GLN A 210 -3.79 -3.29 10.49
CA GLN A 210 -4.57 -2.56 11.50
C GLN A 210 -5.38 -1.40 10.89
N LEU A 211 -4.85 -0.73 9.87
CA LEU A 211 -5.55 0.34 9.18
C LEU A 211 -6.78 -0.18 8.41
N MET A 212 -6.71 -1.39 7.85
CA MET A 212 -7.80 -2.04 7.12
C MET A 212 -8.92 -2.53 8.04
N TYR A 213 -8.56 -3.31 9.07
CA TYR A 213 -9.51 -4.08 9.87
C TYR A 213 -9.70 -3.56 11.30
N GLY A 214 -8.89 -2.58 11.71
CA GLY A 214 -8.88 -2.03 13.07
C GLY A 214 -7.92 -2.77 14.01
N LYS A 215 -7.56 -2.12 15.12
CA LYS A 215 -6.54 -2.59 16.08
C LYS A 215 -6.84 -3.96 16.71
N LYS A 216 -8.12 -4.36 16.83
CA LYS A 216 -8.51 -5.66 17.40
C LYS A 216 -8.25 -6.85 16.47
N ALA A 217 -7.96 -6.61 15.20
CA ALA A 217 -7.73 -7.67 14.21
C ALA A 217 -6.27 -8.15 14.17
N SER A 218 -5.29 -7.31 14.54
CA SER A 218 -3.87 -7.65 14.41
C SER A 218 -3.35 -8.61 15.48
N THR A 219 -4.04 -8.79 16.60
CA THR A 219 -3.69 -9.77 17.64
C THR A 219 -3.91 -11.23 17.21
N LYS A 220 -4.45 -11.45 16.00
CA LYS A 220 -4.71 -12.79 15.44
C LYS A 220 -3.84 -13.16 14.25
N VAL A 221 -2.98 -12.26 13.77
CA VAL A 221 -2.01 -12.61 12.72
C VAL A 221 -0.85 -13.31 13.41
N PRO A 222 -0.60 -14.61 13.17
CA PRO A 222 0.54 -15.27 13.77
C PRO A 222 1.79 -14.63 13.18
N THR A 223 2.56 -13.95 14.02
CA THR A 223 3.98 -13.70 13.77
C THR A 223 4.60 -15.06 13.50
N LYS A 224 5.09 -15.27 12.27
CA LYS A 224 5.90 -16.45 11.97
C LYS A 224 7.13 -16.38 12.86
N GLU A 225 7.16 -17.24 13.88
CA GLU A 225 8.37 -17.62 14.61
C GLU A 225 9.35 -18.34 13.67
#